data_AF-F8AHK2-F1
#
_entry.id   AF-F8AHK2-F1
#
_cell.length_a   1.000
_cell.length_b   1.000
_cell.length_c   1.000
_cell.angle_alpha   90.00
_cell.angle_beta   90.00
_cell.angle_gamma   90.00
#
_symmetry.space_group_name_H-M   'P 1'
#
loop_
_entity.id
_entity.type
_entity.pdbx_description
1 polymer ?
#
loop_
_entity_poly.entity_id
_entity_poly.type
_entity_poly.pdbx_seq_one_letter_code
_entity_poly.pdbx_strand_id
1 'polypeptide(L)'
;MEVPLNPITRSEIHQLESLLLFATLFRPEVIELIKDPAERLTWVDSLAVAAGAIAREKAGMTVSEIARELGRTEQTIRKHLKGESKAGQLVRETYELIKQGKLNELIKTIEMIEKGGLKEVVAKEEYEKLVQEYEKLRTEYERIKEELERMRQTIELESLEKAREEIERLKKELEEAKVELEKTKKDKKELEKELAELKTRLMEAEAWEERAKELEEEAKRLREEKEALEKKLEEIKETIRKVKEELENLL
;
A
#
# COMPACT_ATOMS: atom_id res chain seq x y z
N MET A 1 16.35 -68.48 9.65
CA MET A 1 17.67 -68.73 10.26
C MET A 1 17.86 -67.67 11.33
N GLU A 2 17.96 -68.05 12.60
CA GLU A 2 18.14 -67.10 13.70
C GLU A 2 19.64 -66.79 13.85
N VAL A 3 20.01 -65.50 13.86
CA VAL A 3 21.39 -65.06 14.04
C VAL A 3 21.67 -64.93 15.55
N PRO A 4 22.71 -65.61 16.09
CA PRO A 4 22.98 -65.56 17.52
C PRO A 4 23.54 -64.20 17.96
N LEU A 5 22.99 -63.65 19.05
CA LEU A 5 23.43 -62.35 19.60
C LEU A 5 24.70 -62.45 20.44
N ASN A 6 25.04 -63.66 20.90
CA ASN A 6 26.30 -63.98 21.58
C ASN A 6 27.03 -65.07 20.76
N PRO A 7 27.67 -64.70 19.64
CA PRO A 7 28.28 -65.66 18.74
C PRO A 7 29.51 -66.32 19.36
N ILE A 8 29.73 -67.61 19.10
CA ILE A 8 30.87 -68.39 19.63
C ILE A 8 31.83 -68.73 18.49
N THR A 9 31.31 -69.15 17.34
CA THR A 9 32.14 -69.54 16.19
C THR A 9 32.44 -68.36 15.29
N ARG A 10 33.52 -68.45 14.48
CA ARG A 10 33.83 -67.44 13.46
C ARG A 10 32.67 -67.18 12.50
N SER A 11 31.94 -68.25 12.13
CA SER A 11 30.76 -68.12 11.25
C SER A 11 29.67 -67.30 11.92
N GLU A 12 29.40 -67.53 13.20
CA GLU A 12 28.39 -66.78 13.95
C GLU A 12 28.78 -65.31 14.15
N ILE A 13 30.08 -65.04 14.39
CA ILE A 13 30.61 -63.67 14.47
C ILE A 13 30.35 -62.93 13.16
N HIS A 14 30.67 -63.57 12.02
CA HIS A 14 30.46 -62.99 10.70
C HIS A 14 28.97 -62.78 10.38
N GLN A 15 28.10 -63.69 10.83
CA GLN A 15 26.65 -63.56 10.67
C GLN A 15 26.11 -62.37 11.47
N LEU A 16 26.53 -62.22 12.74
CA LEU A 16 26.13 -61.08 13.56
C LEU A 16 26.69 -59.77 12.99
N GLU A 17 27.94 -59.75 12.56
CA GLU A 17 28.57 -58.60 11.89
C GLU A 17 27.79 -58.16 10.65
N SER A 18 27.48 -59.12 9.75
CA SER A 18 26.74 -58.85 8.52
C SER A 18 25.33 -58.35 8.80
N LEU A 19 24.64 -58.97 9.76
CA LEU A 19 23.32 -58.53 10.17
C LEU A 19 23.36 -57.12 10.75
N LEU A 20 24.30 -56.81 11.64
CA LEU A 20 24.45 -55.49 12.25
C LEU A 20 24.76 -54.41 11.22
N LEU A 21 25.66 -54.68 10.27
CA LEU A 21 26.00 -53.76 9.21
C LEU A 21 24.77 -53.50 8.32
N PHE A 22 24.15 -54.56 7.82
CA PHE A 22 22.99 -54.46 6.94
C PHE A 22 21.84 -53.75 7.63
N ALA A 23 21.43 -54.20 8.82
CA ALA A 23 20.37 -53.59 9.60
C ALA A 23 20.64 -52.11 9.89
N THR A 24 21.89 -51.71 10.12
CA THR A 24 22.23 -50.31 10.37
C THR A 24 22.17 -49.46 9.09
N LEU A 25 22.66 -49.98 7.95
CA LEU A 25 22.63 -49.27 6.67
C LEU A 25 21.21 -48.93 6.19
N PHE A 26 20.23 -49.75 6.56
CA PHE A 26 18.82 -49.56 6.18
C PHE A 26 18.01 -48.73 7.19
N ARG A 27 18.63 -48.15 8.21
CA ARG A 27 17.96 -47.18 9.07
C ARG A 27 17.71 -45.87 8.29
N PRO A 28 16.53 -45.22 8.40
CA PRO A 28 16.23 -43.98 7.68
C PRO A 28 17.28 -42.89 7.87
N GLU A 29 17.76 -42.68 9.10
CA GLU A 29 18.79 -41.67 9.37
C GLU A 29 20.15 -42.02 8.76
N VAL A 30 20.46 -43.31 8.57
CA VAL A 30 21.73 -43.75 7.98
C VAL A 30 21.68 -43.62 6.46
N ILE A 31 20.53 -43.92 5.84
CA ILE A 31 20.31 -43.74 4.40
C ILE A 31 20.55 -42.27 4.00
N GLU A 32 20.07 -41.31 4.81
CA GLU A 32 20.32 -39.89 4.56
C GLU A 32 21.81 -39.52 4.79
N LEU A 33 22.48 -40.09 5.80
CA LEU A 33 23.92 -39.86 6.03
C LEU A 33 24.79 -40.34 4.85
N ILE A 34 24.42 -41.45 4.20
CA ILE A 34 25.20 -42.03 3.08
C ILE A 34 24.75 -41.53 1.70
N LYS A 35 23.80 -40.59 1.66
CA LYS A 35 23.22 -40.06 0.43
C LYS A 35 24.25 -39.33 -0.42
N ASP A 36 25.11 -38.53 0.21
CA ASP A 36 26.22 -37.85 -0.45
C ASP A 36 27.28 -38.86 -0.92
N PRO A 37 27.54 -38.99 -2.24
CA PRO A 37 28.57 -39.89 -2.76
C PRO A 37 29.98 -39.60 -2.23
N ALA A 38 30.30 -38.35 -1.87
CA ALA A 38 31.63 -37.96 -1.41
C ALA A 38 31.97 -38.52 -0.03
N GLU A 39 30.98 -38.58 0.88
CA GLU A 39 31.16 -39.09 2.24
C GLU A 39 30.76 -40.56 2.42
N ARG A 40 29.98 -41.11 1.47
CA ARG A 40 29.43 -42.47 1.53
C ARG A 40 30.46 -43.53 1.88
N LEU A 41 31.64 -43.50 1.25
CA LEU A 41 32.68 -44.51 1.48
C LEU A 41 33.20 -44.47 2.93
N THR A 42 33.42 -43.28 3.46
CA THR A 42 33.88 -43.05 4.85
C THR A 42 32.85 -43.55 5.85
N TRP A 43 31.57 -43.26 5.61
CA TRP A 43 30.48 -43.74 6.46
C TRP A 43 30.35 -45.27 6.44
N VAL A 44 30.39 -45.87 5.25
CA VAL A 44 30.28 -47.33 5.10
C VAL A 44 31.47 -48.04 5.74
N ASP A 45 32.71 -47.55 5.56
CA ASP A 45 33.89 -48.09 6.23
C ASP A 45 33.76 -48.00 7.75
N SER A 46 33.37 -46.83 8.28
CA SER A 46 33.23 -46.66 9.73
C SER A 46 32.12 -47.53 10.33
N LEU A 47 31.02 -47.76 9.60
CA LEU A 47 29.93 -48.64 10.03
C LEU A 47 30.34 -50.11 10.00
N ALA A 48 31.06 -50.53 8.96
CA ALA A 48 31.57 -51.90 8.85
C ALA A 48 32.54 -52.23 10.00
N VAL A 49 33.49 -51.32 10.29
CA VAL A 49 34.42 -51.49 11.42
C VAL A 49 33.66 -51.54 12.75
N ALA A 50 32.65 -50.68 12.95
CA ALA A 50 31.85 -50.68 14.18
C ALA A 50 31.04 -51.98 14.35
N ALA A 51 30.41 -52.49 13.29
CA ALA A 51 29.70 -53.76 13.28
C ALA A 51 30.61 -54.96 13.57
N GLY A 52 31.77 -55.02 12.92
CA GLY A 52 32.77 -56.05 13.18
C GLY A 52 33.30 -56.00 14.61
N ALA A 53 33.48 -54.80 15.18
CA ALA A 53 33.94 -54.63 16.54
C ALA A 53 32.90 -55.10 17.56
N ILE A 54 31.64 -54.69 17.40
CA ILE A 54 30.56 -55.07 18.32
C ILE A 54 30.28 -56.58 18.24
N ALA A 55 30.27 -57.18 17.06
CA ALA A 55 30.06 -58.63 16.91
C ALA A 55 31.12 -59.45 17.67
N ARG A 56 32.38 -59.01 17.62
CA ARG A 56 33.50 -59.64 18.33
C ARG A 56 33.49 -59.35 19.83
N GLU A 57 33.06 -58.16 20.26
CA GLU A 57 32.79 -57.87 21.67
C GLU A 57 31.76 -58.85 22.25
N LYS A 58 30.68 -59.13 21.50
CA LYS A 58 29.65 -60.11 21.91
C LYS A 58 30.14 -61.56 21.91
N ALA A 59 31.20 -61.86 21.18
CA ALA A 59 31.91 -63.13 21.26
C ALA A 59 32.88 -63.23 22.46
N GLY A 60 32.99 -62.17 23.28
CA GLY A 60 33.89 -62.13 24.43
C GLY A 60 35.35 -61.81 24.10
N MET A 61 35.64 -61.35 22.88
CA MET A 61 36.99 -60.98 22.48
C MET A 61 37.47 -59.70 23.17
N THR A 62 38.77 -59.63 23.46
CA THR A 62 39.40 -58.43 24.00
C THR A 62 39.58 -57.35 22.95
N VAL A 63 39.64 -56.08 23.38
CA VAL A 63 39.88 -54.93 22.47
C VAL A 63 41.13 -55.14 21.60
N SER A 64 42.20 -55.69 22.17
CA SER A 64 43.45 -55.96 21.47
C SER A 64 43.29 -57.01 20.36
N GLU A 65 42.51 -58.06 20.60
CA GLU A 65 42.20 -59.07 19.58
C GLU A 65 41.36 -58.49 18.46
N ILE A 66 40.32 -57.73 18.80
CA ILE A 66 39.44 -57.05 17.84
C ILE A 66 40.24 -56.10 16.94
N ALA A 67 41.12 -55.29 17.54
CA ALA A 67 41.97 -54.35 16.84
C ALA A 67 42.89 -55.05 15.82
N ARG A 68 43.51 -56.16 16.21
CA ARG A 68 44.34 -56.98 15.32
C ARG A 68 43.54 -57.58 14.17
N GLU A 69 42.37 -58.15 14.46
CA GLU A 69 41.55 -58.79 13.43
C GLU A 69 40.97 -57.80 12.42
N LEU A 70 40.54 -56.61 12.88
CA LEU A 70 39.94 -55.59 12.03
C LEU A 70 40.97 -54.66 11.38
N GLY A 71 42.26 -54.83 11.69
CA GLY A 71 43.33 -53.97 11.15
C GLY A 71 43.21 -52.50 11.58
N ARG A 72 42.72 -52.25 12.80
CA ARG A 72 42.53 -50.89 13.36
C ARG A 72 43.27 -50.74 14.69
N THR A 73 43.42 -49.51 15.15
CA THR A 73 44.03 -49.25 16.46
C THR A 73 43.06 -49.62 17.59
N GLU A 74 43.58 -50.03 18.75
CA GLU A 74 42.74 -50.24 19.94
C GLU A 74 41.93 -49.00 20.32
N GLN A 75 42.47 -47.81 20.11
CA GLN A 75 41.77 -46.56 20.37
C GLN A 75 40.52 -46.42 19.49
N THR A 76 40.65 -46.70 18.20
CA THR A 76 39.52 -46.71 17.25
C THR A 76 38.45 -47.72 17.68
N ILE A 77 38.87 -48.94 18.03
CA ILE A 77 37.95 -49.98 18.51
C ILE A 77 37.23 -49.54 19.79
N ARG A 78 37.95 -48.99 20.78
CA ARG A 78 37.35 -48.49 22.02
C ARG A 78 36.30 -47.42 21.76
N LYS A 79 36.56 -46.48 20.83
CA LYS A 79 35.60 -45.44 20.45
C LYS A 79 34.31 -46.03 19.88
N HIS A 80 34.41 -47.02 19.00
CA HIS A 80 33.24 -47.70 18.44
C HIS A 80 32.48 -48.49 19.51
N LEU A 81 33.19 -49.32 20.29
CA LEU A 81 32.58 -50.14 21.34
C LEU A 81 31.87 -49.28 22.39
N LYS A 82 32.47 -48.17 22.84
CA LYS A 82 31.84 -47.27 23.81
C LYS A 82 30.71 -46.40 23.23
N GLY A 83 30.51 -46.39 21.91
CA GLY A 83 29.55 -45.51 21.25
C GLY A 83 30.00 -44.03 21.19
N GLU A 84 31.28 -43.74 21.40
CA GLU A 84 31.84 -42.37 21.30
C GLU A 84 31.93 -41.91 19.83
N SER A 85 32.03 -42.85 18.89
CA SER A 85 31.88 -42.57 17.46
C SER A 85 30.42 -42.65 17.03
N LYS A 86 30.00 -41.84 16.06
CA LYS A 86 28.63 -41.90 15.53
C LYS A 86 28.28 -43.27 14.93
N ALA A 87 29.18 -43.90 14.20
CA ALA A 87 28.98 -45.25 13.66
C ALA A 87 28.81 -46.30 14.77
N GLY A 88 29.63 -46.24 15.81
CA GLY A 88 29.52 -47.12 16.98
C GLY A 88 28.20 -46.95 17.72
N GLN A 89 27.72 -45.72 17.88
CA GLN A 89 26.42 -45.42 18.46
C GLN A 89 25.29 -46.07 17.64
N LEU A 90 25.26 -45.81 16.33
CA LEU A 90 24.22 -46.32 15.42
C LEU A 90 24.15 -47.84 15.43
N VAL A 91 25.29 -48.52 15.33
CA VAL A 91 25.34 -49.99 15.31
C VAL A 91 24.96 -50.60 16.66
N ARG A 92 25.32 -49.96 17.79
CA ARG A 92 24.94 -50.42 19.13
C ARG A 92 23.43 -50.29 19.35
N GLU A 93 22.83 -49.19 18.92
CA GLU A 93 21.37 -49.03 18.91
C GLU A 93 20.70 -50.11 18.04
N THR A 94 21.24 -50.38 16.85
CA THR A 94 20.74 -51.47 15.98
C THR A 94 20.81 -52.83 16.67
N TYR A 95 21.91 -53.14 17.36
CA TYR A 95 22.03 -54.38 18.14
C TYR A 95 20.93 -54.51 19.20
N GLU A 96 20.66 -53.43 19.96
CA GLU A 96 19.60 -53.45 20.98
C GLU A 96 18.19 -53.60 20.36
N LEU A 97 17.94 -52.99 19.19
CA LEU A 97 16.67 -53.17 18.46
C LEU A 97 16.48 -54.62 18.01
N ILE A 98 17.53 -55.26 17.48
CA ILE A 98 17.48 -56.67 17.08
C ILE A 98 17.23 -57.54 18.33
N LYS A 99 17.92 -57.27 19.44
CA LYS A 99 17.74 -57.97 20.71
C LYS A 99 16.32 -57.86 21.26
N GLN A 100 15.64 -56.74 21.01
CA GLN A 100 14.24 -56.51 21.38
C GLN A 100 13.24 -57.12 20.39
N GLY A 101 13.68 -57.78 19.32
CA GLY A 101 12.80 -58.33 18.29
C GLY A 101 12.17 -57.27 17.37
N LYS A 102 12.68 -56.03 17.38
CA LYS A 102 12.15 -54.90 16.60
C LYS A 102 12.73 -54.80 15.18
N LEU A 103 13.33 -55.87 14.68
CA LEU A 103 13.88 -55.91 13.30
C LEU A 103 12.79 -55.76 12.22
N ASN A 104 11.52 -56.00 12.58
CA ASN A 104 10.37 -55.84 11.67
C ASN A 104 10.22 -54.42 11.09
N GLU A 105 10.67 -53.38 11.79
CA GLU A 105 10.64 -51.99 11.29
C GLU A 105 11.67 -51.77 10.18
N LEU A 106 12.81 -52.44 10.25
CA LEU A 106 13.85 -52.42 9.22
C LEU A 106 13.46 -53.24 7.99
N ILE A 107 12.84 -54.40 8.19
CA ILE A 107 12.32 -55.23 7.09
C ILE A 107 11.25 -54.46 6.31
N LYS A 108 10.34 -53.74 6.98
CA LYS A 108 9.39 -52.84 6.32
C LYS A 108 10.10 -51.76 5.49
N THR A 109 11.18 -51.18 6.00
CA THR A 109 11.96 -50.16 5.28
C THR A 109 12.59 -50.74 4.01
N ILE A 110 13.15 -51.95 4.08
CA ILE A 110 13.71 -52.68 2.92
C ILE A 110 12.61 -53.04 1.92
N GLU A 111 11.49 -53.58 2.37
CA GLU A 111 10.34 -53.89 1.51
C GLU A 111 9.79 -52.64 0.81
N MET A 112 9.79 -51.49 1.49
CA MET A 112 9.38 -50.21 0.91
C MET A 112 10.40 -49.66 -0.09
N ILE A 113 11.69 -49.97 0.05
CA ILE A 113 12.74 -49.59 -0.91
C ILE A 113 12.70 -50.52 -2.14
N GLU A 114 12.61 -51.84 -1.94
CA GLU A 114 12.54 -52.83 -3.02
C GLU A 114 11.28 -52.68 -3.88
N LYS A 115 10.15 -52.27 -3.27
CA LYS A 115 8.90 -52.00 -3.99
C LYS A 115 8.80 -50.58 -4.55
N GLY A 116 9.84 -49.75 -4.44
CA GLY A 116 9.83 -48.36 -4.93
C GLY A 116 8.96 -47.38 -4.13
N GLY A 117 8.33 -47.83 -3.04
CA GLY A 117 7.29 -47.11 -2.32
C GLY A 117 7.74 -45.94 -1.45
N LEU A 118 9.00 -45.85 -1.03
CA LEU A 118 9.43 -44.73 -0.17
C LEU A 118 9.41 -43.38 -0.93
N LYS A 119 9.75 -43.38 -2.22
CA LYS A 119 9.60 -42.19 -3.08
C LYS A 119 8.14 -41.90 -3.40
N GLU A 120 7.33 -42.94 -3.61
CA GLU A 120 5.96 -42.82 -4.09
C GLU A 120 4.97 -42.41 -3.00
N VAL A 121 5.15 -42.89 -1.76
CA VAL A 121 4.30 -42.54 -0.61
C VAL A 121 4.63 -41.15 -0.07
N VAL A 122 5.92 -40.81 0.08
CA VAL A 122 6.33 -39.46 0.50
C VAL A 122 5.92 -38.42 -0.54
N ALA A 123 6.13 -38.71 -1.84
CA ALA A 123 5.66 -37.82 -2.90
C ALA A 123 4.13 -37.68 -2.91
N LYS A 124 3.38 -38.75 -2.58
CA LYS A 124 1.92 -38.69 -2.53
C LYS A 124 1.40 -37.89 -1.34
N GLU A 125 1.95 -38.06 -0.15
CA GLU A 125 1.55 -37.26 1.03
C GLU A 125 1.93 -35.78 0.88
N GLU A 126 3.11 -35.49 0.32
CA GLU A 126 3.51 -34.11 0.01
C GLU A 126 2.63 -33.51 -1.09
N TYR A 127 2.27 -34.29 -2.12
CA TYR A 127 1.35 -33.87 -3.17
C TYR A 127 -0.06 -33.61 -2.62
N GLU A 128 -0.59 -34.47 -1.75
CA GLU A 128 -1.90 -34.28 -1.13
C GLU A 128 -1.94 -33.03 -0.24
N LYS A 129 -0.88 -32.77 0.55
CA LYS A 129 -0.75 -31.53 1.31
C LYS A 129 -0.68 -30.29 0.42
N LEU A 130 0.10 -30.36 -0.65
CA LEU A 130 0.23 -29.27 -1.61
C LEU A 130 -1.10 -28.99 -2.33
N VAL A 131 -1.87 -30.02 -2.67
CA VAL A 131 -3.21 -29.88 -3.24
C VAL A 131 -4.15 -29.20 -2.25
N GLN A 132 -4.14 -29.60 -0.98
CA GLN A 132 -4.96 -28.94 0.06
C GLN A 132 -4.57 -27.48 0.27
N GLU A 133 -3.27 -27.16 0.26
CA GLU A 133 -2.79 -25.78 0.35
C GLU A 133 -3.17 -24.98 -0.88
N TYR A 134 -3.06 -25.56 -2.07
CA TYR A 134 -3.49 -24.94 -3.33
C TYR A 134 -4.99 -24.65 -3.33
N GLU A 135 -5.82 -25.59 -2.87
CA GLU A 135 -7.27 -25.38 -2.76
C GLU A 135 -7.60 -24.26 -1.77
N LYS A 136 -6.98 -24.25 -0.58
CA LYS A 136 -7.15 -23.17 0.40
C LYS A 136 -6.75 -21.81 -0.18
N LEU A 137 -5.57 -21.74 -0.77
CA LEU A 137 -5.04 -20.51 -1.36
C LEU A 137 -5.93 -20.03 -2.52
N ARG A 138 -6.45 -20.96 -3.31
CA ARG A 138 -7.40 -20.66 -4.38
C ARG A 138 -8.70 -20.07 -3.82
N THR A 139 -9.27 -20.66 -2.77
CA THR A 139 -10.47 -20.12 -2.12
C THR A 139 -10.22 -18.73 -1.54
N GLU A 140 -9.08 -18.52 -0.88
CA GLU A 140 -8.70 -17.20 -0.37
C GLU A 140 -8.51 -16.17 -1.48
N TYR A 141 -7.88 -16.58 -2.59
CA TYR A 141 -7.71 -15.73 -3.77
C TYR A 141 -9.06 -15.34 -4.38
N GLU A 142 -9.98 -16.30 -4.55
CA GLU A 142 -11.32 -16.04 -5.07
C GLU A 142 -12.08 -15.08 -4.14
N ARG A 143 -12.02 -15.27 -2.81
CA ARG A 143 -12.63 -14.36 -1.83
C ARG A 143 -12.05 -12.95 -1.89
N ILE A 144 -10.73 -12.81 -1.89
CA ILE A 144 -10.07 -11.50 -1.97
C ILE A 144 -10.42 -10.80 -3.28
N LYS A 145 -10.46 -11.53 -4.40
CA LYS A 145 -10.85 -10.98 -5.69
C LYS A 145 -12.28 -10.42 -5.66
N GLU A 146 -13.23 -11.12 -5.05
CA GLU A 146 -14.60 -10.64 -4.87
C GLU A 146 -14.70 -9.41 -3.97
N GLU A 147 -13.99 -9.40 -2.83
CA GLU A 147 -13.94 -8.23 -1.94
C GLU A 147 -13.36 -7.00 -2.66
N LEU A 148 -12.31 -7.19 -3.44
CA LEU A 148 -11.65 -6.13 -4.19
C LEU A 148 -12.58 -5.55 -5.27
N GLU A 149 -13.35 -6.40 -5.97
CA GLU A 149 -14.36 -5.95 -6.94
C GLU A 149 -15.47 -5.13 -6.26
N ARG A 150 -15.97 -5.58 -5.10
CA ARG A 150 -16.96 -4.84 -4.31
C ARG A 150 -16.43 -3.48 -3.87
N MET A 151 -15.19 -3.43 -3.37
CA MET A 151 -14.56 -2.17 -2.96
C MET A 151 -14.42 -1.19 -4.13
N ARG A 152 -14.02 -1.66 -5.33
CA ARG A 152 -13.95 -0.82 -6.53
C ARG A 152 -15.31 -0.23 -6.87
N GLN A 153 -16.37 -1.05 -6.84
CA GLN A 153 -17.74 -0.59 -7.09
C GLN A 153 -18.19 0.45 -6.07
N THR A 154 -17.91 0.26 -4.78
CA THR A 154 -18.26 1.25 -3.74
C THR A 154 -17.54 2.58 -3.96
N ILE A 155 -16.24 2.56 -4.23
CA ILE A 155 -15.46 3.78 -4.49
C ILE A 155 -15.98 4.51 -5.73
N GLU A 156 -16.31 3.79 -6.79
CA GLU A 156 -16.87 4.37 -8.01
C GLU A 156 -18.23 5.02 -7.74
N LEU A 157 -19.13 4.34 -7.03
CA LEU A 157 -20.43 4.89 -6.63
C LEU A 157 -20.29 6.14 -5.76
N GLU A 158 -19.42 6.13 -4.75
CA GLU A 158 -19.20 7.28 -3.86
C GLU A 158 -18.62 8.48 -4.63
N SER A 159 -17.70 8.23 -5.57
CA SER A 159 -17.13 9.28 -6.42
C SER A 159 -18.17 9.91 -7.35
N LEU A 160 -19.07 9.08 -7.90
CA LEU A 160 -20.18 9.53 -8.75
C LEU A 160 -21.22 10.32 -7.95
N GLU A 161 -21.50 9.92 -6.71
CA GLU A 161 -22.42 10.61 -5.81
C GLU A 161 -21.89 11.99 -5.44
N LYS A 162 -20.63 12.09 -5.01
CA LYS A 162 -19.97 13.39 -4.74
C LYS A 162 -19.95 14.30 -5.96
N ALA A 163 -19.66 13.76 -7.15
CA ALA A 163 -19.70 14.53 -8.38
C ALA A 163 -21.11 15.04 -8.71
N ARG A 164 -22.15 14.25 -8.42
CA ARG A 164 -23.55 14.67 -8.60
C ARG A 164 -23.94 15.78 -7.63
N GLU A 165 -23.57 15.66 -6.35
CA GLU A 165 -23.82 16.70 -5.34
C GLU A 165 -23.16 18.02 -5.72
N GLU A 166 -21.91 17.96 -6.19
CA GLU A 166 -21.16 19.13 -6.67
C GLU A 166 -21.86 19.80 -7.86
N ILE A 167 -22.29 19.00 -8.85
CA ILE A 167 -23.03 19.50 -10.02
C ILE A 167 -24.32 20.20 -9.57
N GLU A 168 -25.05 19.64 -8.60
CA GLU A 168 -26.30 20.22 -8.14
C GLU A 168 -26.08 21.53 -7.37
N ARG A 169 -25.01 21.60 -6.56
CA ARG A 169 -24.61 22.85 -5.90
C ARG A 169 -24.26 23.94 -6.92
N LEU A 170 -23.41 23.62 -7.90
CA LEU A 170 -22.98 24.56 -8.93
C LEU A 170 -24.15 25.04 -9.80
N LYS A 171 -25.13 24.17 -10.09
CA LYS A 171 -26.36 24.59 -10.79
C LYS A 171 -27.17 25.61 -9.99
N LYS A 172 -27.28 25.41 -8.67
CA LYS A 172 -28.00 26.34 -7.79
C LYS A 172 -27.29 27.70 -7.75
N GLU A 173 -25.97 27.71 -7.54
CA GLU A 173 -25.16 28.93 -7.57
C GLU A 173 -25.27 29.66 -8.92
N LEU A 174 -25.27 28.92 -10.03
CA LEU A 174 -25.45 29.48 -11.37
C LEU A 174 -26.82 30.15 -11.54
N GLU A 175 -27.88 29.57 -10.99
CA GLU A 175 -29.22 30.14 -11.09
C GLU A 175 -29.37 31.40 -10.23
N GLU A 176 -28.83 31.39 -9.01
CA GLU A 176 -28.77 32.58 -8.14
C GLU A 176 -28.01 33.72 -8.81
N ALA A 177 -26.84 33.44 -9.38
CA ALA A 177 -26.03 34.43 -10.09
C ALA A 177 -26.76 35.02 -11.33
N LYS A 178 -27.55 34.23 -12.05
CA LYS A 178 -28.37 34.74 -13.17
C LYS A 178 -29.45 35.70 -12.70
N VAL A 179 -30.12 35.39 -11.60
CA VAL A 179 -31.16 36.26 -11.02
C VAL A 179 -30.56 37.60 -10.62
N GLU A 180 -29.40 37.58 -9.94
CA GLU A 180 -28.68 38.80 -9.56
C GLU A 180 -28.22 39.62 -10.78
N LEU A 181 -27.75 38.95 -11.82
CA LEU A 181 -27.33 39.59 -13.07
C LEU A 181 -28.52 40.32 -13.74
N GLU A 182 -29.69 39.68 -13.82
CA GLU A 182 -30.88 40.32 -14.40
C GLU A 182 -31.36 41.51 -13.58
N LYS A 183 -31.32 41.41 -12.24
CA LYS A 183 -31.62 42.55 -11.36
C LYS A 183 -30.65 43.71 -11.61
N THR A 184 -29.35 43.43 -11.63
CA THR A 184 -28.31 44.44 -11.88
C THR A 184 -28.46 45.10 -13.25
N LYS A 185 -28.85 44.34 -14.29
CA LYS A 185 -29.13 44.90 -15.61
C LYS A 185 -30.33 45.84 -15.60
N LYS A 186 -31.36 45.53 -14.82
CA LYS A 186 -32.53 46.40 -14.67
C LYS A 186 -32.15 47.69 -13.96
N ASP A 187 -31.46 47.59 -12.84
CA ASP A 187 -31.01 48.74 -12.05
C ASP A 187 -30.09 49.64 -12.90
N LYS A 188 -29.18 49.06 -13.69
CA LYS A 188 -28.34 49.81 -14.65
C LYS A 188 -29.16 50.61 -15.66
N LYS A 189 -30.21 50.01 -16.24
CA LYS A 189 -31.09 50.71 -17.20
C LYS A 189 -31.87 51.85 -16.56
N GLU A 190 -32.28 51.69 -15.30
CA GLU A 190 -32.97 52.74 -14.54
C GLU A 190 -32.00 53.91 -14.28
N LEU A 191 -30.79 53.63 -13.80
CA LEU A 191 -29.75 54.65 -13.60
C LEU A 191 -29.34 55.36 -14.90
N GLU A 192 -29.29 54.65 -16.03
CA GLU A 192 -29.01 55.26 -17.35
C GLU A 192 -30.11 56.26 -17.76
N LYS A 193 -31.39 55.98 -17.44
CA LYS A 193 -32.49 56.91 -17.68
C LYS A 193 -32.42 58.12 -16.76
N GLU A 194 -32.21 57.90 -15.46
CA GLU A 194 -32.06 59.00 -14.49
C GLU A 194 -30.89 59.92 -14.87
N LEU A 195 -29.76 59.35 -15.29
CA LEU A 195 -28.61 60.11 -15.77
C LEU A 195 -28.94 60.95 -17.00
N ALA A 196 -29.73 60.41 -17.94
CA ALA A 196 -30.17 61.16 -19.12
C ALA A 196 -31.09 62.33 -18.73
N GLU A 197 -32.05 62.11 -17.83
CA GLU A 197 -32.94 63.17 -17.33
C GLU A 197 -32.17 64.27 -16.59
N LEU A 198 -31.21 63.89 -15.74
CA LEU A 198 -30.37 64.84 -15.02
C LEU A 198 -29.50 65.67 -15.97
N LYS A 199 -28.97 65.07 -17.04
CA LYS A 199 -28.23 65.82 -18.07
C LYS A 199 -29.11 66.86 -18.76
N THR A 200 -30.34 66.51 -19.12
CA THR A 200 -31.29 67.47 -19.70
C THR A 200 -31.59 68.62 -18.75
N ARG A 201 -31.87 68.32 -17.47
CA ARG A 201 -32.13 69.35 -16.46
C ARG A 201 -30.92 70.26 -16.23
N LEU A 202 -29.71 69.70 -16.26
CA LEU A 202 -28.48 70.50 -16.15
C LEU A 202 -28.36 71.47 -17.32
N MET A 203 -28.58 71.01 -18.55
CA MET A 203 -28.57 71.88 -19.74
C MET A 203 -29.62 73.00 -19.65
N GLU A 204 -30.82 72.69 -19.17
CA GLU A 204 -31.87 73.69 -18.94
C GLU A 204 -31.44 74.71 -17.88
N ALA A 205 -30.87 74.25 -16.76
CA ALA A 205 -30.38 75.12 -15.70
C ALA A 205 -29.25 76.05 -16.18
N GLU A 206 -28.30 75.53 -16.96
CA GLU A 206 -27.22 76.31 -17.59
C GLU A 206 -27.80 77.38 -18.54
N ALA A 207 -28.82 77.04 -19.32
CA ALA A 207 -29.49 78.01 -20.20
C ALA A 207 -30.23 79.10 -19.42
N TRP A 208 -30.89 78.75 -18.31
CA TRP A 208 -31.51 79.72 -17.41
C TRP A 208 -30.49 80.63 -16.74
N GLU A 209 -29.32 80.11 -16.37
CA GLU A 209 -28.22 80.89 -15.79
C GLU A 209 -27.72 81.95 -16.78
N GLU A 210 -27.47 81.57 -18.03
CA GLU A 210 -27.07 82.51 -19.08
C GLU A 210 -28.14 83.57 -19.34
N ARG A 211 -29.42 83.17 -19.40
CA ARG A 211 -30.52 84.12 -19.56
C ARG A 211 -30.63 85.09 -18.38
N ALA A 212 -30.38 84.63 -17.16
CA ALA A 212 -30.38 85.48 -15.98
C ALA A 212 -29.26 86.54 -16.05
N LYS A 213 -28.06 86.16 -16.52
CA LYS A 213 -26.94 87.10 -16.76
C LYS A 213 -27.32 88.16 -17.81
N GLU A 214 -27.94 87.76 -18.93
CA GLU A 214 -28.40 88.72 -19.96
C GLU A 214 -29.41 89.73 -19.41
N LEU A 215 -30.40 89.25 -18.65
CA LEU A 215 -31.42 90.11 -18.03
C LEU A 215 -30.83 91.03 -16.96
N GLU A 216 -29.82 90.59 -16.23
CA GLU A 216 -29.11 91.44 -15.25
C GLU A 216 -28.38 92.60 -15.93
N GLU A 217 -27.68 92.33 -17.04
CA GLU A 217 -27.02 93.36 -17.85
C GLU A 217 -28.02 94.32 -18.53
N GLU A 218 -29.16 93.82 -19.00
CA GLU A 218 -30.24 94.65 -19.54
C GLU A 218 -30.87 95.53 -18.45
N ALA A 219 -31.18 94.96 -17.28
CA ALA A 219 -31.72 95.70 -16.14
C ALA A 219 -30.76 96.80 -15.68
N LYS A 220 -29.45 96.54 -15.69
CA LYS A 220 -28.42 97.54 -15.40
C LYS A 220 -28.46 98.69 -16.42
N ARG A 221 -28.48 98.38 -17.72
CA ARG A 221 -28.59 99.40 -18.79
C ARG A 221 -29.85 100.26 -18.66
N LEU A 222 -31.01 99.64 -18.43
CA LEU A 222 -32.27 100.36 -18.25
C LEU A 222 -32.28 101.25 -17.00
N ARG A 223 -31.60 100.82 -15.92
CA ARG A 223 -31.41 101.68 -14.73
C ARG A 223 -30.55 102.90 -15.05
N GLU A 224 -29.43 102.72 -15.73
CA GLU A 224 -28.56 103.82 -16.16
C GLU A 224 -29.29 104.79 -17.09
N GLU A 225 -30.09 104.29 -18.04
CA GLU A 225 -30.91 105.11 -18.94
C GLU A 225 -31.99 105.87 -18.17
N LYS A 226 -32.70 105.21 -17.25
CA LYS A 226 -33.71 105.85 -16.39
C LYS A 226 -33.08 106.98 -15.57
N GLU A 227 -31.94 106.74 -14.93
CA GLU A 227 -31.22 107.78 -14.17
C GLU A 227 -30.83 108.97 -15.06
N ALA A 228 -30.40 108.71 -16.30
CA ALA A 228 -30.08 109.77 -17.26
C ALA A 228 -31.32 110.58 -17.69
N LEU A 229 -32.45 109.91 -17.94
CA LEU A 229 -33.71 110.56 -18.27
C LEU A 229 -34.27 111.36 -17.08
N GLU A 230 -34.16 110.85 -15.86
CA GLU A 230 -34.55 111.55 -14.64
C GLU A 230 -33.73 112.85 -14.46
N LYS A 231 -32.41 112.81 -14.69
CA LYS A 231 -31.56 114.01 -14.70
C LYS A 231 -32.01 115.02 -15.75
N LYS A 232 -32.22 114.59 -17.00
CA LYS A 232 -32.71 115.48 -18.08
C LYS A 232 -34.09 116.08 -17.76
N LEU A 233 -34.99 115.28 -17.19
CA LEU A 233 -36.31 115.78 -16.78
C LEU A 233 -36.18 116.87 -15.72
N GLU A 234 -35.25 116.71 -14.77
CA GLU A 234 -34.97 117.71 -13.75
C GLU A 234 -34.39 119.00 -14.35
N GLU A 235 -33.44 118.90 -15.29
CA GLU A 235 -32.92 120.04 -16.06
C GLU A 235 -34.02 120.79 -16.83
N ILE A 236 -34.93 120.05 -17.49
CA ILE A 236 -36.07 120.62 -18.21
C ILE A 236 -37.04 121.30 -17.25
N LYS A 237 -37.38 120.68 -16.12
CA LYS A 237 -38.24 121.30 -15.09
C LYS A 237 -37.63 122.59 -14.57
N GLU A 238 -36.33 122.60 -14.31
CA GLU A 238 -35.62 123.80 -13.87
C GLU A 238 -35.63 124.89 -14.95
N THR A 239 -35.45 124.52 -16.22
CA THR A 239 -35.55 125.44 -17.36
C THR A 239 -36.95 126.03 -17.48
N ILE A 240 -38.00 125.19 -17.39
CA ILE A 240 -39.40 125.65 -17.41
C ILE A 240 -39.68 126.60 -16.25
N ARG A 241 -39.14 126.31 -15.05
CA ARG A 241 -39.26 127.21 -13.90
C ARG A 241 -38.65 128.58 -14.20
N LYS A 242 -37.40 128.62 -14.71
CA LYS A 242 -36.73 129.89 -15.09
C LYS A 242 -37.52 130.68 -16.13
N VAL A 243 -37.99 130.01 -17.19
CA VAL A 243 -38.80 130.66 -18.25
C VAL A 243 -40.12 131.19 -17.69
N LYS A 244 -40.77 130.48 -16.77
CA LYS A 244 -41.99 130.97 -16.09
C LYS A 244 -41.71 132.22 -15.27
N GLU A 245 -40.63 132.21 -14.48
CA GLU A 245 -40.20 133.39 -13.70
C GLU A 245 -39.89 134.59 -14.62
N GLU A 246 -39.25 134.37 -15.77
CA GLU A 246 -39.01 135.41 -16.77
C GLU A 246 -40.31 135.97 -17.38
N LEU A 247 -41.29 135.10 -17.68
CA LEU A 247 -42.60 135.48 -18.21
C LEU A 247 -43.42 136.30 -17.19
N GLU A 248 -43.36 135.94 -15.90
CA GLU A 248 -44.02 136.69 -14.83
C GLU A 248 -43.42 138.09 -14.63
N ASN A 249 -42.15 138.29 -14.96
CA ASN A 249 -41.49 139.61 -14.89
C ASN A 249 -41.77 140.52 -16.12
N LEU A 250 -42.42 140.01 -17.16
CA LEU A 250 -42.75 140.73 -18.41
C LEU A 250 -44.22 141.19 -18.52
N LEU A 251 -45.06 140.84 -17.53
CA LEU A 251 -46.47 141.25 -17.40
C LEU A 251 -46.64 142.30 -16.30
#